data_AF-A0A7G9RW80-F1
#
_entry.id   AF-A0A7G9RW80-F1
#
_cell.length_a   1.000
_cell.length_b   1.000
_cell.length_c   1.000
_cell.angle_alpha   90.00
_cell.angle_beta   90.00
_cell.angle_gamma   90.00
#
_symmetry.space_group_name_H-M   'P 1'
#
loop_
_entity.id
_entity.type
_entity.pdbx_description
1 polymer ?
#
loop_
_entity_poly.entity_id
_entity_poly.type
_entity_poly.pdbx_seq_one_letter_code
_entity_poly.pdbx_strand_id
1 'polypeptide(L)'
;MTQNGKVFISGSRNQLKLTESILKTLDTLVSKNFDILIGDSEKGVDSEVLNYLMQHNPKSKVTVFTIKDKPRVPIYPNWEIRTTQVSSDLSSQDKQMVKDRVMANETTWGISILNPIFLNRYGALQVSSGTLRNTIQMLLNDKPVKLFYVYGGKMMNSDLKTLNDLVMVIESYQSEILTKEEKANIIKAKNNSNLIDLNQIKYEILNKKFNELMRTEIQIIEARSSFNLKTHEQLKLF
;
A
#
# COMPACT_ATOMS: atom_id res chain seq x y z
N MET A 1 16.18 3.63 25.15
CA MET A 1 16.03 4.17 23.78
C MET A 1 14.55 4.41 23.53
N THR A 2 14.14 5.67 23.42
CA THR A 2 12.76 6.08 23.15
C THR A 2 12.36 5.59 21.75
N GLN A 3 11.17 4.98 21.61
CA GLN A 3 10.67 4.47 20.33
C GLN A 3 10.23 5.64 19.45
N ASN A 4 10.76 5.73 18.22
CA ASN A 4 10.46 6.84 17.30
C ASN A 4 9.14 6.68 16.52
N GLY A 5 8.36 5.64 16.82
CA GLY A 5 7.06 5.35 16.22
C GLY A 5 7.04 4.07 15.39
N LYS A 6 5.88 3.78 14.79
CA LYS A 6 5.65 2.59 13.94
C LYS A 6 5.48 3.01 12.48
N VAL A 7 6.16 2.34 11.56
CA VAL A 7 6.11 2.65 10.12
C VAL A 7 5.55 1.48 9.34
N PHE A 8 4.35 1.66 8.76
CA PHE A 8 3.73 0.65 7.91
C PHE A 8 4.30 0.73 6.49
N ILE A 9 4.86 -0.37 6.01
CA ILE A 9 5.31 -0.51 4.63
C ILE A 9 4.27 -1.31 3.86
N SER A 10 3.66 -0.69 2.85
CA SER A 10 2.76 -1.32 1.91
C SER A 10 3.31 -1.24 0.49
N GLY A 11 3.09 -2.26 -0.32
CA GLY A 11 3.52 -2.19 -1.72
C GLY A 11 2.95 -3.25 -2.63
N SER A 12 3.23 -3.06 -3.92
CA SER A 12 2.71 -3.92 -4.99
C SER A 12 3.29 -5.34 -4.92
N ARG A 13 2.44 -6.34 -5.16
CA ARG A 13 2.84 -7.74 -5.37
C ARG A 13 3.57 -7.96 -6.71
N ASN A 14 3.49 -7.00 -7.63
CA ASN A 14 4.15 -7.03 -8.95
C ASN A 14 5.38 -6.11 -9.02
N GLN A 15 5.80 -5.52 -7.91
CA GLN A 15 7.08 -4.81 -7.86
C GLN A 15 8.21 -5.84 -7.82
N LEU A 16 9.15 -5.76 -8.76
CA LEU A 16 10.19 -6.78 -8.91
C LEU A 16 11.47 -6.47 -8.13
N LYS A 17 11.80 -5.19 -7.90
CA LYS A 17 13.02 -4.78 -7.18
C LYS A 17 12.82 -3.48 -6.43
N LEU A 18 13.46 -3.37 -5.25
CA LEU A 18 13.58 -2.11 -4.51
C LEU A 18 14.71 -1.27 -5.12
N THR A 19 14.46 0.02 -5.32
CA THR A 19 15.47 0.96 -5.80
C THR A 19 16.37 1.42 -4.65
N GLU A 20 17.55 1.94 -4.97
CA GLU A 20 18.49 2.49 -3.98
C GLU A 20 17.85 3.55 -3.07
N SER A 21 16.94 4.38 -3.61
CA SER A 21 16.17 5.35 -2.83
C SER A 21 15.28 4.71 -1.76
N ILE A 22 14.69 3.55 -2.05
CA ILE A 22 13.89 2.79 -1.08
C ILE A 22 14.81 2.15 -0.05
N LEU A 23 15.92 1.54 -0.48
CA LEU A 23 16.90 0.91 0.43
C LEU A 23 17.47 1.92 1.43
N LYS A 24 17.90 3.10 0.97
CA LYS A 24 18.36 4.20 1.84
C LYS A 24 17.29 4.65 2.83
N THR A 25 16.02 4.62 2.42
CA THR A 25 14.90 4.92 3.32
C THR A 25 14.76 3.85 4.40
N LEU A 26 14.88 2.56 4.05
CA LEU A 26 14.87 1.46 5.01
C LEU A 26 16.03 1.57 6.01
N ASP A 27 17.24 1.83 5.54
CA ASP A 27 18.41 2.04 6.41
C ASP A 27 18.21 3.23 7.36
N THR A 28 17.54 4.28 6.88
CA THR A 28 17.16 5.43 7.72
C THR A 28 16.14 5.03 8.79
N LEU A 29 15.16 4.19 8.48
CA LEU A 29 14.21 3.68 9.49
C LEU A 29 14.93 2.87 10.58
N VAL A 30 15.83 1.98 10.16
CA VAL A 30 16.59 1.11 11.06
C VAL A 30 17.51 1.93 11.96
N SER A 31 18.31 2.84 11.39
CA SER A 31 19.22 3.71 12.17
C SER A 31 18.48 4.62 13.15
N LYS A 32 17.25 5.04 12.81
CA LYS A 32 16.37 5.80 13.71
C LYS A 32 15.52 4.93 14.63
N ASN A 33 15.71 3.61 14.66
CA ASN A 33 15.03 2.69 15.57
C ASN A 33 13.49 2.77 15.49
N PHE A 34 12.95 2.96 14.28
CA PHE A 34 11.52 2.79 14.01
C PHE A 34 11.15 1.31 14.07
N ASP A 35 9.92 1.02 14.49
CA ASP A 35 9.32 -0.31 14.37
C ASP A 35 8.62 -0.43 13.01
N ILE A 36 9.12 -1.33 12.16
CA ILE A 36 8.61 -1.55 10.81
C ILE A 36 7.45 -2.54 10.86
N LEU A 37 6.25 -2.09 10.50
CA LEU A 37 5.07 -2.96 10.35
C LEU A 37 5.00 -3.42 8.89
N ILE A 38 4.91 -4.72 8.66
CA ILE A 38 4.90 -5.25 7.30
C ILE A 38 4.06 -6.53 7.19
N GLY A 39 3.50 -6.76 6.01
CA GLY A 39 2.82 -8.02 5.70
C GLY A 39 3.78 -9.17 5.42
N ASP A 40 3.21 -10.35 5.29
CA ASP A 40 3.91 -11.61 5.01
C ASP A 40 3.71 -12.09 3.57
N SER A 41 3.59 -11.19 2.58
CA SER A 41 3.42 -11.63 1.18
C SER A 41 4.69 -12.31 0.66
N GLU A 42 4.53 -13.51 0.08
CA GLU A 42 5.61 -14.27 -0.60
C GLU A 42 6.16 -13.61 -1.87
N LYS A 43 5.49 -12.55 -2.35
CA LYS A 43 5.86 -11.85 -3.58
C LYS A 43 5.71 -10.34 -3.43
N GLY A 44 6.56 -9.63 -4.17
CA GLY A 44 6.55 -8.18 -4.28
C GLY A 44 7.22 -7.50 -3.09
N VAL A 45 6.72 -6.32 -2.74
CA VAL A 45 7.38 -5.43 -1.78
C VAL A 45 7.60 -6.07 -0.42
N ASP A 46 6.61 -6.75 0.16
CA ASP A 46 6.76 -7.34 1.50
C ASP A 46 7.95 -8.31 1.55
N SER A 47 8.01 -9.27 0.61
CA SER A 47 9.10 -10.24 0.54
C SER A 47 10.45 -9.58 0.29
N GLU A 48 10.52 -8.58 -0.59
CA GLU A 48 11.77 -7.89 -0.90
C GLU A 48 12.31 -7.10 0.29
N VAL A 49 11.42 -6.41 1.02
CA VAL A 49 11.80 -5.65 2.21
C VAL A 49 12.23 -6.59 3.34
N LEU A 50 11.48 -7.67 3.58
CA LEU A 50 11.85 -8.68 4.58
C LEU A 50 13.21 -9.30 4.25
N ASN A 51 13.43 -9.71 2.99
CA ASN A 51 14.71 -10.27 2.56
C ASN A 51 15.86 -9.28 2.75
N TYR A 52 15.67 -8.02 2.34
CA TYR A 52 16.69 -6.98 2.49
C TYR A 52 17.05 -6.76 3.96
N LEU A 53 16.04 -6.60 4.83
CA LEU A 53 16.23 -6.39 6.26
C LEU A 53 16.88 -7.61 6.94
N MET A 54 16.51 -8.85 6.55
CA MET A 54 17.15 -10.06 7.07
C MET A 54 18.65 -10.10 6.76
N GLN A 55 19.03 -9.73 5.54
CA GLN A 55 20.42 -9.81 5.07
C GLN A 55 21.29 -8.68 5.60
N HIS A 56 20.77 -7.44 5.67
CA HIS A 56 21.57 -6.25 5.95
C HIS A 56 21.33 -5.68 7.35
N ASN A 57 20.13 -5.90 7.92
CA ASN A 57 19.68 -5.26 9.15
C ASN A 57 18.92 -6.25 10.09
N PRO A 58 19.46 -7.45 10.39
CA PRO A 58 18.72 -8.49 11.13
C PRO A 58 18.30 -8.10 12.55
N LYS A 59 18.96 -7.11 13.16
CA LYS A 59 18.65 -6.57 14.49
C LYS A 59 17.60 -5.44 14.48
N SER A 60 17.06 -5.11 13.31
CA SER A 60 15.99 -4.11 13.17
C SER A 60 14.73 -4.54 13.93
N LYS A 61 13.95 -3.56 14.39
CA LYS A 61 12.63 -3.79 14.96
C LYS A 61 11.63 -3.95 13.83
N VAL A 62 11.13 -5.16 13.66
CA VAL A 62 10.15 -5.50 12.63
C VAL A 62 9.03 -6.29 13.28
N THR A 63 7.80 -5.87 13.01
CA THR A 63 6.57 -6.58 13.36
C THR A 63 5.92 -7.10 12.09
N VAL A 64 5.93 -8.41 11.91
CA VAL A 64 5.39 -9.09 10.73
C VAL A 64 3.95 -9.53 10.99
N PHE A 65 3.03 -8.98 10.21
CA PHE A 65 1.61 -9.29 10.31
C PHE A 65 1.22 -10.45 9.39
N THR A 66 0.48 -11.41 9.95
CA THR A 66 -0.11 -12.52 9.19
C THR A 66 -1.56 -12.78 9.61
N ILE A 67 -2.33 -13.42 8.73
CA ILE A 67 -3.68 -13.97 9.03
C ILE A 67 -3.64 -15.49 9.20
N LYS A 68 -2.44 -16.08 9.22
CA LYS A 68 -2.20 -17.51 9.32
C LYS A 68 -1.55 -17.81 10.67
N ASP A 69 -1.53 -19.08 11.06
CA ASP A 69 -0.83 -19.52 12.27
C ASP A 69 0.67 -19.27 12.17
N LYS A 70 1.21 -19.27 10.95
CA LYS A 70 2.61 -18.96 10.64
C LYS A 70 2.69 -18.03 9.43
N PRO A 71 3.63 -17.06 9.42
CA PRO A 71 3.91 -16.24 8.25
C PRO A 71 4.22 -17.10 7.01
N ARG A 72 3.82 -16.62 5.84
CA ARG A 72 4.06 -17.33 4.56
C ARG A 72 5.52 -17.33 4.11
N VAL A 73 6.36 -16.51 4.74
CA VAL A 73 7.78 -16.34 4.41
C VAL A 73 8.64 -16.58 5.65
N PRO A 74 9.91 -16.99 5.49
CA PRO A 74 10.84 -17.12 6.61
C PRO A 74 11.01 -15.78 7.34
N ILE A 75 10.91 -15.81 8.66
CA ILE A 75 11.03 -14.62 9.52
C ILE A 75 12.31 -14.73 10.36
N TYR A 76 13.01 -13.62 10.52
CA TYR A 76 14.19 -13.57 11.39
C TYR A 76 13.77 -13.81 12.85
N PRO A 77 14.46 -14.65 13.64
CA PRO A 77 14.01 -15.05 14.99
C PRO A 77 13.73 -13.91 15.97
N ASN A 78 14.36 -12.74 15.79
CA ASN A 78 14.20 -11.58 16.67
C ASN A 78 13.06 -10.63 16.25
N TRP A 79 12.34 -10.95 15.18
CA TRP A 79 11.20 -10.13 14.73
C TRP A 79 9.91 -10.60 15.38
N GLU A 80 9.06 -9.63 15.73
CA GLU A 80 7.75 -9.91 16.30
C GLU A 80 6.84 -10.46 15.21
N ILE A 81 6.10 -11.53 15.52
CA ILE A 81 5.06 -12.05 14.64
C ILE A 81 3.71 -11.71 15.27
N ARG A 82 2.86 -11.04 14.50
CA ARG A 82 1.54 -10.64 14.93
C ARG A 82 0.44 -11.24 14.07
N THR A 83 -0.31 -12.16 14.67
CA THR A 83 -1.47 -12.78 14.00
C THR A 83 -2.70 -11.89 14.15
N THR A 84 -3.28 -11.47 13.04
CA THR A 84 -4.55 -10.75 13.01
C THR A 84 -5.70 -11.74 13.00
N GLN A 85 -6.56 -11.67 14.01
CA GLN A 85 -7.78 -12.46 14.05
C GLN A 85 -8.76 -11.95 12.99
N VAL A 86 -9.22 -12.86 12.13
CA VAL A 86 -10.13 -12.55 11.04
C VAL A 86 -11.27 -13.57 11.05
N SER A 87 -12.48 -13.10 10.76
CA SER A 87 -13.64 -13.98 10.70
C SER A 87 -13.52 -14.99 9.53
N SER A 88 -14.00 -16.22 9.75
CA SER A 88 -13.83 -17.32 8.81
C SER A 88 -14.66 -17.17 7.53
N ASP A 89 -15.79 -16.48 7.62
CA ASP A 89 -16.73 -16.13 6.55
C ASP A 89 -16.18 -15.13 5.51
N LEU A 90 -15.17 -14.34 5.89
CA LEU A 90 -14.56 -13.37 4.98
C LEU A 90 -13.80 -14.03 3.84
N SER A 91 -13.86 -13.41 2.67
CA SER A 91 -13.03 -13.81 1.53
C SER A 91 -11.54 -13.66 1.89
N SER A 92 -10.67 -14.41 1.20
CA SER A 92 -9.21 -14.30 1.41
C SER A 92 -8.69 -12.88 1.19
N GLN A 93 -9.30 -12.14 0.27
CA GLN A 93 -8.96 -10.74 0.03
C GLN A 93 -9.36 -9.88 1.22
N ASP A 94 -10.60 -10.00 1.71
CA ASP A 94 -11.12 -9.23 2.85
C ASP A 94 -10.32 -9.48 4.13
N LYS A 95 -9.93 -10.73 4.37
CA LYS A 95 -9.04 -11.09 5.48
C LYS A 95 -7.71 -10.33 5.42
N GLN A 96 -7.10 -10.21 4.23
CA GLN A 96 -5.90 -9.39 4.05
C GLN A 96 -6.20 -7.90 4.27
N MET A 97 -7.38 -7.41 3.86
CA MET A 97 -7.77 -6.01 4.12
C MET A 97 -7.91 -5.71 5.61
N VAL A 98 -8.45 -6.64 6.40
CA VAL A 98 -8.54 -6.51 7.86
C VAL A 98 -7.14 -6.40 8.46
N LYS A 99 -6.22 -7.29 8.06
CA LYS A 99 -4.80 -7.23 8.46
C LYS A 99 -4.16 -5.90 8.11
N ASP A 100 -4.31 -5.44 6.87
CA ASP A 100 -3.76 -4.17 6.40
C ASP A 100 -4.32 -2.97 7.18
N ARG A 101 -5.61 -3.00 7.54
CA ARG A 101 -6.24 -1.97 8.39
C ARG A 101 -5.67 -1.95 9.79
N VAL A 102 -5.35 -3.11 10.39
CA VAL A 102 -4.69 -3.15 11.70
C VAL A 102 -3.32 -2.47 11.62
N MET A 103 -2.51 -2.80 10.61
CA MET A 103 -1.21 -2.14 10.39
C MET A 103 -1.37 -0.63 10.17
N ALA A 104 -2.31 -0.22 9.33
CA ALA A 104 -2.59 1.19 9.07
C ALA A 104 -3.11 1.92 10.32
N ASN A 105 -3.86 1.26 11.21
CA ASN A 105 -4.34 1.84 12.46
C ASN A 105 -3.23 2.01 13.51
N GLU A 106 -2.22 1.14 13.50
CA GLU A 106 -1.13 1.19 14.49
C GLU A 106 0.07 2.03 14.08
N THR A 107 0.18 2.36 12.80
CA THR A 107 1.30 3.16 12.29
C THR A 107 1.19 4.62 12.69
N THR A 108 2.33 5.30 12.80
CA THR A 108 2.44 6.75 12.93
C THR A 108 2.47 7.43 11.56
N TRP A 109 3.13 6.81 10.58
CA TRP A 109 3.21 7.25 9.19
C TRP A 109 3.63 6.06 8.31
N GLY A 110 3.32 6.10 7.01
CA GLY A 110 3.53 4.96 6.12
C GLY A 110 4.54 5.17 5.00
N ILE A 111 5.00 4.06 4.44
CA ILE A 111 5.65 4.01 3.13
C ILE A 111 4.74 3.21 2.20
N SER A 112 4.45 3.77 1.03
CA SER A 112 3.70 3.07 -0.02
C SER A 112 4.54 2.95 -1.27
N ILE A 113 4.78 1.74 -1.77
CA ILE A 113 5.55 1.47 -2.99
C ILE A 113 4.59 1.01 -4.09
N LEU A 114 4.14 1.97 -4.88
CA LEU A 114 3.06 1.84 -5.85
C LEU A 114 3.61 1.58 -7.27
N ASN A 115 3.22 0.44 -7.83
CA ASN A 115 3.19 0.26 -9.27
C ASN A 115 1.78 0.65 -9.78
N PRO A 116 1.60 1.80 -10.47
CA PRO A 116 0.28 2.38 -10.72
C PRO A 116 -0.61 1.47 -11.56
N ILE A 117 -0.07 0.91 -12.64
CA ILE A 117 -0.74 -0.06 -13.50
C ILE A 117 0.22 -1.15 -13.94
N PHE A 118 -0.29 -2.36 -14.14
CA PHE A 118 0.45 -3.49 -14.71
C PHE A 118 -0.49 -4.39 -15.50
N LEU A 119 0.06 -5.19 -16.42
CA LEU A 119 -0.71 -6.26 -17.06
C LEU A 119 -0.81 -7.46 -16.14
N ASN A 120 -2.02 -7.95 -15.92
CA ASN A 120 -2.22 -9.23 -15.26
C ASN A 120 -2.00 -10.41 -16.25
N ARG A 121 -2.04 -11.64 -15.71
CA ARG A 121 -1.87 -12.88 -16.51
C ARG A 121 -2.89 -13.07 -17.64
N TYR A 122 -4.01 -12.34 -17.59
CA TYR A 122 -5.07 -12.37 -18.59
C TYR A 122 -4.93 -11.25 -19.62
N GLY A 123 -3.87 -10.44 -19.56
CA GLY A 123 -3.64 -9.34 -20.48
C GLY A 123 -4.48 -8.08 -20.21
N ALA A 124 -5.15 -8.01 -19.05
CA ALA A 124 -5.88 -6.80 -18.65
C ALA A 124 -5.01 -5.88 -17.78
N LEU A 125 -5.16 -4.56 -17.97
CA LEU A 125 -4.55 -3.56 -17.10
C LEU A 125 -5.20 -3.59 -15.72
N GLN A 126 -4.37 -3.62 -14.68
CA GLN A 126 -4.78 -3.65 -13.29
C GLN A 126 -4.00 -2.63 -12.46
N VAL A 127 -4.68 -2.01 -11.51
CA VAL A 127 -4.08 -1.13 -10.51
C VAL A 127 -3.68 -1.95 -9.28
N SER A 128 -2.55 -1.59 -8.66
CA SER A 128 -2.12 -2.09 -7.34
C SER A 128 -3.08 -1.63 -6.23
N SER A 129 -4.29 -2.15 -6.26
CA SER A 129 -5.44 -1.62 -5.50
C SER A 129 -5.24 -1.73 -3.99
N GLY A 130 -4.55 -2.77 -3.52
CA GLY A 130 -4.21 -2.92 -2.10
C GLY A 130 -3.31 -1.79 -1.60
N THR A 131 -2.23 -1.49 -2.33
CA THR A 131 -1.30 -0.40 -1.99
C THR A 131 -2.01 0.94 -2.02
N LEU A 132 -2.73 1.24 -3.11
CA LEU A 132 -3.48 2.49 -3.26
C LEU A 132 -4.51 2.67 -2.14
N ARG A 133 -5.27 1.62 -1.81
CA ARG A 133 -6.22 1.63 -0.69
C ARG A 133 -5.53 1.90 0.65
N ASN A 134 -4.40 1.26 0.92
CA ASN A 134 -3.67 1.44 2.17
C ASN A 134 -3.12 2.87 2.28
N THR A 135 -2.65 3.47 1.18
CA THR A 135 -2.30 4.90 1.13
C THR A 135 -3.50 5.79 1.46
N ILE A 136 -4.65 5.56 0.82
CA ILE A 136 -5.91 6.30 1.08
C ILE A 136 -6.32 6.18 2.55
N GLN A 137 -6.31 4.97 3.10
CA GLN A 137 -6.67 4.71 4.50
C GLN A 137 -5.78 5.49 5.47
N MET A 138 -4.45 5.49 5.25
CA MET A 138 -3.53 6.25 6.10
C MET A 138 -3.81 7.76 6.03
N LEU A 139 -3.97 8.31 4.82
CA LEU A 139 -4.23 9.74 4.64
C LEU A 139 -5.61 10.18 5.19
N LEU A 140 -6.62 9.32 5.13
CA LEU A 140 -7.93 9.57 5.75
C LEU A 140 -7.89 9.56 7.29
N ASN A 141 -6.86 8.96 7.89
CA ASN A 141 -6.66 8.94 9.34
C ASN A 141 -5.52 9.88 9.77
N ASP A 142 -5.23 10.91 8.96
CA ASP A 142 -4.20 11.93 9.22
C ASP A 142 -2.79 11.36 9.41
N LYS A 143 -2.49 10.23 8.77
CA LYS A 143 -1.17 9.59 8.82
C LYS A 143 -0.40 9.89 7.54
N PRO A 144 0.73 10.63 7.62
CA PRO A 144 1.53 10.95 6.45
C PRO A 144 2.05 9.70 5.76
N VAL A 145 2.25 9.78 4.44
CA VAL A 145 2.76 8.68 3.63
C VAL A 145 3.91 9.15 2.75
N LYS A 146 5.08 8.50 2.85
CA LYS A 146 6.11 8.59 1.82
C LYS A 146 5.73 7.65 0.68
N LEU A 147 5.21 8.20 -0.42
CA LEU A 147 4.82 7.44 -1.59
C LEU A 147 6.01 7.31 -2.54
N PHE A 148 6.39 6.09 -2.87
CA PHE A 148 7.22 5.74 -4.01
C PHE A 148 6.31 5.27 -5.14
N TYR A 149 6.51 5.77 -6.36
CA TYR A 149 5.66 5.43 -7.49
C TYR A 149 6.44 5.40 -8.81
N VAL A 150 6.06 4.48 -9.70
CA VAL A 150 6.66 4.42 -11.04
C VAL A 150 6.04 5.52 -11.92
N TYR A 151 6.90 6.38 -12.47
CA TYR A 151 6.55 7.45 -13.40
C TYR A 151 7.59 7.55 -14.52
N GLY A 152 7.17 7.42 -15.77
CA GLY A 152 8.03 7.41 -16.95
C GLY A 152 9.13 6.35 -16.89
N GLY A 153 8.81 5.17 -16.35
CA GLY A 153 9.76 4.06 -16.17
C GLY A 153 10.78 4.26 -15.03
N LYS A 154 10.66 5.33 -14.23
CA LYS A 154 11.55 5.61 -13.10
C LYS A 154 10.78 5.57 -11.79
N MET A 155 11.46 5.21 -10.71
CA MET A 155 10.89 5.31 -9.36
C MET A 155 11.01 6.75 -8.85
N MET A 156 9.88 7.42 -8.75
CA MET A 156 9.73 8.74 -8.14
C MET A 156 9.30 8.60 -6.68
N ASN A 157 9.36 9.69 -5.93
CA ASN A 157 8.79 9.74 -4.58
C ASN A 157 8.16 11.09 -4.24
N SER A 158 7.19 11.08 -3.34
CA SER A 158 6.52 12.28 -2.82
C SER A 158 6.10 12.04 -1.37
N ASP A 159 6.24 13.06 -0.53
CA ASP A 159 5.81 13.03 0.87
C ASP A 159 4.37 13.57 0.95
N LEU A 160 3.41 12.68 1.16
CA LEU A 160 1.98 12.97 1.20
C LEU A 160 1.55 13.23 2.64
N LYS A 161 0.85 14.33 2.88
CA LYS A 161 0.27 14.66 4.18
C LYS A 161 -1.26 14.55 4.15
N THR A 162 -1.86 14.74 2.99
CA THR A 162 -3.31 14.78 2.77
C THR A 162 -3.71 13.96 1.56
N LEU A 163 -5.00 13.66 1.44
CA LEU A 163 -5.54 13.04 0.22
C LEU A 163 -5.32 13.91 -1.03
N ASN A 164 -5.32 15.24 -0.90
CA ASN A 164 -5.07 16.13 -2.02
C ASN A 164 -3.66 15.95 -2.60
N ASP A 165 -2.67 15.64 -1.77
CA ASP A 165 -1.32 15.32 -2.24
C ASP A 165 -1.31 14.07 -3.13
N LEU A 166 -2.10 13.05 -2.76
CA LEU A 166 -2.27 11.86 -3.58
C LEU A 166 -3.01 12.17 -4.89
N VAL A 167 -4.03 13.04 -4.87
CA VAL A 167 -4.74 13.49 -6.07
C VAL A 167 -3.77 14.15 -7.05
N MET A 168 -2.91 15.05 -6.58
CA MET A 168 -1.91 15.70 -7.44
C MET A 168 -0.95 14.70 -8.10
N VAL A 169 -0.53 13.64 -7.38
CA VAL A 169 0.29 12.57 -7.97
C VAL A 169 -0.50 11.76 -9.00
N ILE A 170 -1.79 11.51 -8.77
CA ILE A 170 -2.64 10.79 -9.74
C ILE A 170 -2.85 11.64 -11.00
N GLU A 171 -3.12 12.93 -10.86
CA GLU A 171 -3.33 13.87 -11.96
C GLU A 171 -2.08 14.05 -12.82
N SER A 172 -0.88 13.99 -12.23
CA SER A 172 0.37 14.13 -12.99
C SER A 172 0.52 13.08 -14.09
N TYR A 173 -0.11 11.90 -13.95
CA TYR A 173 -0.10 10.84 -14.97
C TYR A 173 -0.73 11.24 -16.31
N GLN A 174 -1.56 12.29 -16.37
CA GLN A 174 -2.06 12.84 -17.63
C GLN A 174 -0.92 13.35 -18.52
N SER A 175 0.16 13.85 -17.90
CA SER A 175 1.31 14.46 -18.59
C SER A 175 2.54 13.54 -18.68
N GLU A 176 2.40 12.27 -18.29
CA GLU A 176 3.53 11.33 -18.21
C GLU A 176 4.11 11.00 -19.58
N ILE A 177 5.43 10.85 -19.65
CA ILE A 177 6.07 10.27 -20.84
C ILE A 177 6.18 8.76 -20.64
N LEU A 178 5.22 8.00 -21.19
CA LEU A 178 5.20 6.53 -21.09
C LEU A 178 6.41 5.88 -21.79
N THR A 179 6.92 4.82 -21.17
CA THR A 179 7.93 3.95 -21.78
C THR A 179 7.35 3.16 -22.97
N LYS A 180 8.23 2.64 -23.83
CA LYS A 180 7.83 1.77 -24.95
C LYS A 180 7.03 0.55 -24.46
N GLU A 181 7.45 -0.04 -23.35
CA GLU A 181 6.79 -1.20 -22.74
C GLU A 181 5.39 -0.86 -22.21
N GLU A 182 5.24 0.26 -21.49
CA GLU A 182 3.92 0.70 -21.00
C GLU A 182 2.96 0.96 -22.16
N LYS A 183 3.42 1.62 -23.23
CA LYS A 183 2.61 1.85 -24.43
C LYS A 183 2.13 0.53 -25.03
N ALA A 184 3.04 -0.44 -25.22
CA ALA A 184 2.71 -1.75 -25.75
C ALA A 184 1.69 -2.48 -24.87
N ASN A 185 1.88 -2.41 -23.55
CA ASN A 185 0.98 -3.02 -22.57
C ASN A 185 -0.44 -2.42 -22.63
N ILE A 186 -0.55 -1.09 -22.72
CA ILE A 186 -1.85 -0.41 -22.80
C ILE A 186 -2.56 -0.75 -24.11
N ILE A 187 -1.86 -0.71 -25.24
CA ILE A 187 -2.42 -1.06 -26.56
C ILE A 187 -2.94 -2.49 -26.56
N LYS A 188 -2.14 -3.45 -26.06
CA LYS A 188 -2.51 -4.86 -25.97
C LYS A 188 -3.79 -5.07 -25.14
N ALA A 189 -3.94 -4.36 -24.04
CA ALA A 189 -5.10 -4.53 -23.16
C ALA A 189 -6.39 -3.89 -23.69
N LYS A 190 -6.29 -2.88 -24.57
CA LYS A 190 -7.44 -2.10 -25.05
C LYS A 190 -7.91 -2.47 -26.44
N ASN A 191 -7.25 -3.40 -27.14
CA ASN A 191 -7.62 -3.93 -28.45
C ASN A 191 -7.97 -2.85 -29.50
N ASN A 192 -7.44 -1.62 -29.38
CA ASN A 192 -7.78 -0.50 -30.24
C ASN A 192 -6.53 0.28 -30.61
N SER A 193 -6.35 0.50 -31.92
CA SER A 193 -5.14 1.02 -32.56
C SER A 193 -5.28 2.43 -33.14
N ASN A 194 -6.35 3.18 -32.85
CA ASN A 194 -6.55 4.50 -33.45
C ASN A 194 -6.69 5.61 -32.41
N LEU A 195 -5.75 6.58 -32.47
CA LEU A 195 -5.82 7.91 -31.85
C LEU A 195 -6.08 7.93 -30.34
N ILE A 196 -5.40 7.07 -29.58
CA ILE A 196 -5.58 7.06 -28.13
C ILE A 196 -4.42 7.77 -27.44
N ASP A 197 -4.76 8.82 -26.67
CA ASP A 197 -3.87 9.34 -25.65
C ASP A 197 -3.69 8.24 -24.58
N LEU A 198 -2.57 7.53 -24.68
CA LEU A 198 -2.25 6.40 -23.80
C LEU A 198 -2.05 6.86 -22.35
N ASN A 199 -1.60 8.11 -22.15
CA ASN A 199 -1.46 8.70 -20.82
C ASN A 199 -2.83 8.88 -20.20
N GLN A 200 -3.78 9.39 -21.00
CA GLN A 200 -5.17 9.55 -20.58
C GLN A 200 -5.80 8.21 -20.19
N ILE A 201 -5.57 7.11 -20.93
CA ILE A 201 -6.05 5.78 -20.51
C ILE A 201 -5.48 5.38 -19.14
N LYS A 202 -4.16 5.52 -18.95
CA LYS A 202 -3.50 5.16 -17.69
C LYS A 202 -4.09 5.97 -16.53
N TYR A 203 -4.22 7.28 -16.72
CA TYR A 203 -4.85 8.19 -15.77
C TYR A 203 -6.28 7.76 -15.45
N GLU A 204 -7.12 7.53 -16.45
CA GLU A 204 -8.53 7.17 -16.24
C GLU A 204 -8.69 5.87 -15.46
N ILE A 205 -7.87 4.85 -15.75
CA ILE A 205 -7.88 3.57 -15.02
C ILE A 205 -7.48 3.79 -13.57
N LEU A 206 -6.39 4.53 -13.32
CA LEU A 206 -5.90 4.81 -11.99
C LEU A 206 -6.89 5.67 -11.19
N ASN A 207 -7.36 6.76 -11.77
CA ASN A 207 -8.30 7.70 -11.17
C ASN A 207 -9.66 7.04 -10.88
N LYS A 208 -10.18 6.22 -11.79
CA LYS A 208 -11.40 5.45 -11.54
C LYS A 208 -11.25 4.54 -10.32
N LYS A 209 -10.13 3.80 -10.23
CA LYS A 209 -9.88 2.92 -9.08
C LYS A 209 -9.66 3.71 -7.79
N PHE A 210 -8.94 4.83 -7.84
CA PHE A 210 -8.77 5.75 -6.71
C PHE A 210 -10.12 6.20 -6.16
N ASN A 211 -11.00 6.72 -7.02
CA ASN A 211 -12.33 7.21 -6.61
C ASN A 211 -13.21 6.09 -6.02
N GLU A 212 -13.19 4.89 -6.60
CA GLU A 212 -13.89 3.71 -6.08
C GLU A 212 -13.43 3.36 -4.66
N LEU A 213 -12.11 3.29 -4.45
CA LEU A 213 -11.51 2.95 -3.15
C LEU A 213 -11.76 4.04 -2.12
N MET A 214 -11.59 5.31 -2.49
CA MET A 214 -11.82 6.46 -1.62
C MET A 214 -13.26 6.49 -1.10
N ARG A 215 -14.25 6.35 -2.00
CA ARG A 215 -15.66 6.29 -1.60
C ARG A 215 -15.94 5.14 -0.64
N THR A 216 -15.38 3.97 -0.92
CA THR A 216 -15.54 2.78 -0.08
C THR A 216 -14.97 3.01 1.32
N GLU A 217 -13.77 3.58 1.44
CA GLU A 217 -13.15 3.81 2.75
C GLU A 217 -13.85 4.92 3.55
N ILE A 218 -14.33 5.98 2.89
CA ILE A 218 -15.15 7.02 3.53
C ILE A 218 -16.42 6.41 4.13
N GLN A 219 -17.17 5.62 3.35
CA GLN A 219 -18.39 4.96 3.84
C GLN A 219 -18.13 4.07 5.07
N ILE A 220 -16.98 3.39 5.10
CA ILE A 220 -16.60 2.53 6.21
C ILE A 220 -16.26 3.35 7.46
N ILE A 221 -15.60 4.50 7.31
CA ILE A 221 -15.34 5.43 8.42
C ILE A 221 -16.65 5.99 8.96
N GLU A 222 -17.54 6.47 8.09
CA GLU A 222 -18.85 7.03 8.47
C GLU A 222 -19.74 6.00 9.18
N ALA A 223 -19.76 4.76 8.70
CA ALA A 223 -20.50 3.67 9.33
C ALA A 223 -20.00 3.36 10.75
N ARG A 224 -18.68 3.39 10.97
CA ARG A 224 -18.06 3.20 12.29
C ARG A 224 -18.38 4.34 13.24
N SER A 225 -18.28 5.57 12.78
CA SER A 225 -18.62 6.76 13.58
C SER A 225 -20.10 6.75 14.00
N SER A 226 -21.00 6.39 13.09
CA SER A 226 -22.44 6.28 13.36
C SER A 226 -22.76 5.16 14.34
N PHE A 227 -22.07 4.02 14.25
CA PHE A 227 -22.23 2.91 15.18
C PHE A 227 -21.76 3.28 16.60
N ASN A 228 -20.61 3.95 16.71
CA ASN A 228 -20.07 4.40 17.99
C ASN A 228 -21.00 5.42 18.68
N LEU A 229 -21.59 6.35 17.93
CA LEU A 229 -22.57 7.30 18.46
C LEU A 229 -23.80 6.60 19.04
N LYS A 230 -24.41 5.66 18.30
CA LYS A 230 -25.59 4.89 18.77
C LYS A 230 -25.30 4.06 20.01
N THR A 231 -24.12 3.43 20.07
CA THR A 231 -23.70 2.62 21.22
C THR A 231 -23.51 3.50 22.46
N HIS A 232 -22.94 4.70 22.27
CA HIS A 232 -22.74 5.65 23.36
C HIS A 232 -24.04 6.27 23.87
N GLU A 233 -25.03 6.50 23.00
CA GLU A 233 -26.39 6.91 23.40
C GLU A 233 -27.12 5.80 24.17
N GLN A 234 -27.01 4.54 23.73
CA GLN A 234 -27.60 3.41 24.45
C GLN A 234 -26.99 3.19 25.83
N LEU A 235 -25.67 3.41 25.99
CA LEU A 235 -24.99 3.31 27.29
C LEU A 235 -25.30 4.47 28.24
N LYS A 236 -25.85 5.60 27.75
CA LYS A 236 -26.32 6.72 28.58
C LYS A 236 -27.76 6.55 29.08
N LEU A 237 -28.47 5.54 28.58
CA LEU A 237 -29.85 5.19 28.96
C LEU A 237 -29.90 4.09 30.04
N PHE A 238 -28.74 3.65 30.54
CA PHE A 238 -28.56 2.75 31.69
C PHE A 238 -27.73 3.47 32.76
#